data_AF-A0A8T3QXZ4-F1
#
_entry.id   AF-A0A8T3QXZ4-F1
#
_cell.length_a   1.000
_cell.length_b   1.000
_cell.length_c   1.000
_cell.angle_alpha   90.00
_cell.angle_beta   90.00
_cell.angle_gamma   90.00
#
_symmetry.space_group_name_H-M   'P 1'
#
loop_
_entity.id
_entity.type
_entity.pdbx_description
1 polymer ?
#
loop_
_entity_poly.entity_id
_entity_poly.type
_entity_poly.pdbx_seq_one_letter_code
_entity_poly.pdbx_strand_id
1 'polypeptide(L)'
;MMSTDATLIINDDGTYADASPAALDILGVSLTQLRAAEPGMFAADPTPPDEDAAFRTAWKASGSPDIAGETTIRRGDGAPIRVRFVVALRDDGRFLAVLDQVDPPRSESAPTKLFTLGEVLGAWRAAERRLESIPPDAPEWAALQSELHQLRDQYQQLFEARRGGPHRP
;
A
#
# COMPACT_ATOMS: atom_id res chain seq x y z
N MET A 1 -21.13 -6.73 8.97
CA MET A 1 -20.01 -7.63 8.62
C MET A 1 -18.76 -6.90 9.04
N MET A 2 -18.00 -7.41 10.01
CA MET A 2 -16.88 -6.66 10.61
C MET A 2 -15.76 -6.52 9.57
N SER A 3 -15.25 -5.31 9.36
CA SER A 3 -14.09 -5.07 8.48
C SER A 3 -12.90 -5.88 8.99
N THR A 4 -12.42 -6.80 8.18
CA THR A 4 -11.33 -7.77 8.47
C THR A 4 -9.98 -7.23 8.00
N ASP A 5 -9.85 -5.91 7.91
CA ASP A 5 -8.73 -5.29 7.20
C ASP A 5 -7.43 -5.49 7.98
N ALA A 6 -6.39 -5.97 7.29
CA ALA A 6 -5.09 -6.18 7.88
C ALA A 6 -4.34 -4.84 8.02
N THR A 7 -4.49 -4.20 9.17
CA THR A 7 -3.88 -2.90 9.47
C THR A 7 -2.65 -2.97 10.36
N LEU A 8 -1.69 -2.07 10.13
CA LEU A 8 -0.52 -1.78 10.97
C LEU A 8 -0.52 -0.30 11.37
N ILE A 9 -0.09 0.01 12.58
CA ILE A 9 0.22 1.37 13.03
C ILE A 9 1.73 1.50 13.15
N ILE A 10 2.29 2.47 12.46
CA ILE A 10 3.73 2.72 12.39
C ILE A 10 4.01 4.09 12.99
N ASN A 11 4.99 4.17 13.88
CA ASN A 11 5.46 5.41 14.47
C ASN A 11 6.17 6.29 13.42
N ASP A 12 6.40 7.55 13.75
CA ASP A 12 7.05 8.50 12.86
C ASP A 12 8.53 8.17 12.59
N ASP A 13 9.15 7.36 13.44
CA ASP A 13 10.50 6.80 13.30
C ASP A 13 10.57 5.53 12.44
N GLY A 14 9.43 4.98 12.02
CA GLY A 14 9.32 3.76 11.22
C GLY A 14 9.19 2.46 12.04
N THR A 15 9.14 2.52 13.37
CA THR A 15 8.89 1.36 14.23
C THR A 15 7.40 1.01 14.28
N TYR A 16 7.06 -0.25 14.53
CA TYR A 16 5.67 -0.69 14.62
C TYR A 16 5.09 -0.44 16.01
N ALA A 17 4.02 0.33 16.08
CA ALA A 17 3.30 0.61 17.32
C ALA A 17 2.24 -0.46 17.63
N ASP A 18 1.46 -0.84 16.62
CA ASP A 18 0.35 -1.76 16.78
C ASP A 18 -0.03 -2.48 15.48
N ALA A 19 -0.83 -3.53 15.59
CA ALA A 19 -1.33 -4.29 14.44
C ALA A 19 -2.67 -4.96 14.73
N SER A 20 -3.50 -5.08 13.70
CA SER A 20 -4.68 -5.94 13.72
C SER A 20 -4.29 -7.42 13.71
N PRO A 21 -5.16 -8.33 14.21
CA PRO A 21 -4.94 -9.77 14.10
C PRO A 21 -4.70 -10.26 12.66
N ALA A 22 -5.47 -9.75 11.70
CA ALA A 22 -5.30 -10.10 10.29
C ALA A 22 -3.92 -9.69 9.74
N ALA A 23 -3.38 -8.55 10.16
CA ALA A 23 -2.02 -8.15 9.76
C ALA A 23 -0.94 -9.05 10.37
N LEU A 24 -1.10 -9.45 11.63
CA LEU A 24 -0.20 -10.40 12.30
C LEU A 24 -0.22 -11.76 11.61
N ASP A 25 -1.40 -12.23 11.20
CA ASP A 25 -1.55 -13.46 10.43
C ASP A 25 -0.85 -13.37 9.07
N ILE A 26 -1.03 -12.28 8.33
CA ILE A 26 -0.32 -12.05 7.05
C ILE A 26 1.19 -12.05 7.27
N LEU A 27 1.70 -11.32 8.26
CA LEU A 27 3.14 -11.23 8.54
C LEU A 27 3.72 -12.50 9.16
N GLY A 28 2.88 -13.37 9.74
CA GLY A 28 3.32 -14.59 10.42
C GLY A 28 4.11 -14.31 11.70
N VAL A 29 3.80 -13.22 12.41
CA VAL A 29 4.48 -12.80 13.64
C VAL A 29 3.48 -12.44 14.74
N SER A 30 3.92 -12.52 15.99
CA SER A 30 3.19 -11.94 17.12
C SER A 30 3.38 -10.41 17.20
N LEU A 31 2.48 -9.71 17.89
CA LEU A 31 2.62 -8.28 18.13
C LEU A 31 3.93 -7.93 18.88
N THR A 32 4.35 -8.78 19.81
CA THR A 32 5.62 -8.59 20.53
C THR A 32 6.82 -8.68 19.59
N GLN A 33 6.83 -9.65 18.68
CA GLN A 33 7.88 -9.77 17.65
C GLN A 33 7.84 -8.60 16.68
N LEU A 34 6.65 -8.16 16.27
CA LEU A 34 6.47 -7.01 15.39
C LEU A 34 7.03 -5.72 16.02
N ARG A 35 6.77 -5.47 17.30
CA ARG A 35 7.29 -4.30 18.03
C ARG A 35 8.80 -4.33 18.24
N ALA A 36 9.38 -5.52 18.28
CA ALA A 36 10.83 -5.71 18.37
C ALA A 36 11.52 -5.75 17.00
N ALA A 37 10.75 -5.70 15.91
CA ALA A 37 11.28 -5.73 14.55
C ALA A 37 11.93 -4.39 14.21
N GLU A 38 13.12 -4.46 13.62
CA GLU A 38 13.77 -3.30 13.01
C GLU A 38 12.97 -2.84 11.77
N PRO A 39 12.98 -1.52 11.47
CA PRO A 39 12.48 -1.02 10.19
C PRO A 39 13.08 -1.81 9.03
N GLY A 40 12.23 -2.20 8.07
CA GLY A 40 12.68 -2.99 6.91
C GLY A 40 12.87 -4.49 7.15
N MET A 41 12.62 -5.04 8.35
CA MET A 41 12.74 -6.49 8.61
C MET A 41 11.95 -7.35 7.62
N PHE A 42 10.75 -6.91 7.24
CA PHE A 42 9.87 -7.63 6.31
C PHE A 42 10.15 -7.26 4.84
N ALA A 43 11.10 -6.38 4.53
CA ALA A 43 11.42 -6.06 3.14
C ALA A 43 11.99 -7.30 2.43
N ALA A 44 11.53 -7.56 1.20
CA ALA A 44 12.11 -8.66 0.41
C ALA A 44 13.58 -8.41 0.06
N ASP A 45 13.92 -7.14 -0.16
CA ASP A 45 15.26 -6.62 -0.38
C ASP A 45 15.49 -5.48 0.63
N PRO A 46 16.28 -5.70 1.70
CA PRO A 46 16.50 -4.69 2.72
C PRO A 46 17.27 -3.52 2.11
N THR A 47 16.62 -2.36 2.10
CA THR A 47 17.25 -1.10 1.68
C THR A 47 18.26 -0.68 2.76
N PRO A 48 19.44 -0.14 2.38
CA PRO A 48 20.40 0.39 3.35
C PRO A 48 19.74 1.41 4.30
N PRO A 49 20.07 1.42 5.61
CA PRO A 49 19.39 2.27 6.60
C PRO A 49 19.45 3.77 6.27
N ASP A 50 20.50 4.22 5.59
CA ASP A 50 20.69 5.59 5.11
C ASP A 50 19.75 5.94 3.96
N GLU A 51 19.53 5.02 3.02
CA GLU A 51 18.57 5.19 1.93
C GLU A 51 17.13 5.21 2.46
N ASP A 52 16.80 4.33 3.40
CA ASP A 52 15.50 4.31 4.10
C ASP A 52 15.24 5.61 4.86
N ALA A 53 16.25 6.14 5.55
CA ALA A 53 16.16 7.42 6.25
C ALA A 53 16.02 8.59 5.26
N ALA A 54 16.73 8.56 4.13
CA ALA A 54 16.64 9.56 3.08
C ALA A 54 15.26 9.57 2.42
N PHE A 55 14.70 8.39 2.11
CA PHE A 55 13.35 8.26 1.60
C PHE A 55 12.32 8.83 2.58
N ARG A 56 12.38 8.43 3.86
CA ARG A 56 11.47 8.99 4.89
C ARG A 56 11.58 10.50 5.01
N THR A 57 12.80 11.04 4.95
CA THR A 57 13.04 12.49 5.03
C THR A 57 12.44 13.22 3.83
N ALA A 58 12.68 12.71 2.62
CA ALA A 58 12.12 13.27 1.38
C ALA A 58 10.58 13.18 1.37
N TRP A 59 10.04 12.07 1.84
CA TRP A 59 8.59 11.86 1.93
C TRP A 59 7.92 12.76 2.97
N LYS A 60 8.54 12.98 4.13
CA LYS A 60 8.09 14.00 5.10
C LYS A 60 8.16 15.41 4.52
N ALA A 61 9.23 15.74 3.81
CA ALA A 61 9.42 17.06 3.19
C ALA A 61 8.38 17.37 2.10
N SER A 62 7.82 16.35 1.44
CA SER A 62 6.74 16.49 0.46
C SER A 62 5.34 16.56 1.08
N GLY A 63 5.25 16.61 2.41
CA GLY A 63 3.98 16.67 3.14
C GLY A 63 3.36 15.31 3.42
N SER A 64 4.15 14.22 3.37
CA SER A 64 3.71 12.85 3.63
C SER A 64 2.48 12.43 2.83
N PRO A 65 2.51 12.55 1.49
CA PRO A 65 1.41 12.11 0.65
C PRO A 65 1.12 10.63 0.86
N ASP A 66 -0.16 10.25 0.84
CA ASP A 66 -0.58 8.85 0.92
C ASP A 66 0.10 8.03 -0.21
N ILE A 67 0.72 6.90 0.16
CA ILE A 67 1.40 5.99 -0.76
C ILE A 67 0.62 4.68 -0.82
N ALA A 68 0.39 4.19 -2.03
CA ALA A 68 -0.13 2.87 -2.31
C ALA A 68 0.92 2.08 -3.09
N GLY A 69 0.81 0.75 -3.07
CA GLY A 69 1.67 -0.05 -3.91
C GLY A 69 1.40 -1.53 -3.84
N GLU A 70 2.13 -2.25 -4.66
CA GLU A 70 2.29 -3.69 -4.56
C GLU A 70 3.76 -4.02 -4.42
N THR A 71 4.11 -4.78 -3.40
CA THR A 71 5.48 -5.18 -3.12
C THR A 71 5.53 -6.60 -2.60
N THR A 72 6.72 -7.18 -2.67
CA THR A 72 7.00 -8.46 -2.02
C THR A 72 7.58 -8.17 -0.65
N ILE A 73 7.04 -8.81 0.38
CA ILE A 73 7.57 -8.80 1.74
C ILE A 73 7.96 -10.22 2.15
N ARG A 74 8.89 -10.35 3.10
CA ARG A 74 9.20 -11.61 3.77
C ARG A 74 8.39 -11.69 5.05
N ARG A 75 7.74 -12.82 5.29
CA ARG A 75 7.07 -13.12 6.56
C ARG A 75 8.10 -13.44 7.65
N GLY A 76 7.64 -13.58 8.89
CA GLY A 76 8.47 -13.97 10.04
C GLY A 76 9.16 -15.33 9.90
N ASP A 77 8.62 -16.23 9.07
CA ASP A 77 9.25 -17.52 8.70
C ASP A 77 10.24 -17.41 7.52
N GLY A 78 10.40 -16.20 6.96
CA GLY A 78 11.24 -15.92 5.80
C GLY A 78 10.56 -16.15 4.45
N ALA A 79 9.33 -16.67 4.40
CA ALA A 79 8.64 -16.92 3.14
C ALA A 79 8.25 -15.60 2.45
N PRO A 80 8.51 -15.46 1.14
CA PRO A 80 8.07 -14.28 0.39
C PRO A 80 6.57 -14.34 0.15
N ILE A 81 5.88 -13.23 0.39
CA ILE A 81 4.49 -13.01 0.00
C ILE A 81 4.35 -11.72 -0.76
N ARG A 82 3.38 -11.68 -1.69
CA ARG A 82 3.02 -10.45 -2.38
C ARG A 82 1.90 -9.78 -1.61
N VAL A 83 2.10 -8.50 -1.30
CA VAL A 83 1.09 -7.68 -0.66
C VAL A 83 0.81 -6.44 -1.49
N ARG A 84 -0.46 -6.07 -1.55
CA ARG A 84 -0.87 -4.70 -1.83
C ARG A 84 -0.90 -3.94 -0.52
N PHE A 85 -0.49 -2.69 -0.55
CA PHE A 85 -0.49 -1.86 0.64
C PHE A 85 -0.91 -0.43 0.35
N VAL A 86 -1.41 0.23 1.39
CA VAL A 86 -1.66 1.66 1.47
C VAL A 86 -1.05 2.17 2.76
N VAL A 87 -0.34 3.29 2.72
CA VAL A 87 0.21 4.00 3.87
C VAL A 87 -0.30 5.44 3.85
N ALA A 88 -0.96 5.83 4.94
CA ALA A 88 -1.52 7.17 5.12
C ALA A 88 -1.09 7.78 6.46
N LEU A 89 -0.85 9.09 6.48
CA LEU A 89 -0.59 9.84 7.72
C LEU A 89 -1.89 10.00 8.52
N ARG A 90 -1.79 9.80 9.84
CA ARG A 90 -2.88 10.01 10.79
C ARG A 90 -2.73 11.35 11.49
N ASP A 91 -3.82 11.83 12.07
CA ASP A 91 -3.86 13.09 12.83
C ASP A 91 -2.93 13.10 14.05
N ASP A 92 -2.54 11.94 14.57
CA ASP A 92 -1.62 11.79 15.70
C ASP A 92 -0.14 11.69 15.29
N GLY A 93 0.17 11.95 14.01
CA GLY A 93 1.53 11.93 13.47
C GLY A 93 2.08 10.53 13.16
N ARG A 94 1.30 9.47 13.43
CA ARG A 94 1.65 8.09 13.07
C ARG A 94 1.12 7.74 11.69
N PHE A 95 1.56 6.62 11.16
CA PHE A 95 1.08 6.11 9.87
C PHE A 95 0.18 4.89 10.07
N LEU A 96 -0.92 4.85 9.31
CA LEU A 96 -1.74 3.66 9.15
C LEU A 96 -1.30 2.99 7.86
N ALA A 97 -0.83 1.74 7.96
CA ALA A 97 -0.67 0.88 6.81
C ALA A 97 -1.82 -0.12 6.75
N VAL A 98 -2.40 -0.32 5.58
CA VAL A 98 -3.38 -1.38 5.31
C VAL A 98 -2.75 -2.33 4.31
N LEU A 99 -2.83 -3.62 4.58
CA LEU A 99 -2.26 -4.69 3.77
C LEU A 99 -3.36 -5.57 3.22
N ASP A 100 -3.15 -6.08 2.00
CA ASP A 100 -3.95 -7.13 1.40
C ASP A 100 -3.01 -8.13 0.73
N GLN A 101 -3.14 -9.42 1.06
CA GLN A 101 -2.32 -10.45 0.45
C GLN A 101 -2.87 -10.76 -0.94
N VAL A 102 -2.02 -10.66 -1.95
CA VAL A 102 -2.39 -10.94 -3.35
C VAL A 102 -1.67 -12.19 -3.83
N ASP A 103 -2.19 -12.79 -4.90
CA ASP A 103 -1.56 -13.97 -5.50
C ASP A 103 -0.10 -13.67 -5.85
N PRO A 104 0.83 -14.59 -5.54
CA PRO A 104 2.23 -14.39 -5.88
C PRO A 104 2.37 -14.26 -7.40
N PRO A 105 3.17 -13.31 -7.90
CA PRO A 105 3.46 -13.21 -9.32
C PRO A 105 4.13 -14.51 -9.80
N ARG A 106 3.93 -14.87 -11.07
CA ARG A 106 4.62 -16.03 -11.69
C ARG A 106 6.16 -15.94 -11.62
N SER A 107 6.72 -14.76 -11.36
CA SER A 107 8.14 -14.54 -11.12
C SER A 107 8.36 -13.91 -9.74
N GLU A 108 9.25 -14.51 -8.95
CA GLU A 108 9.67 -14.04 -7.63
C GLU A 108 10.28 -12.63 -7.63
N SER A 109 10.79 -12.18 -8.79
CA SER A 109 11.45 -10.87 -8.97
C SER A 109 10.51 -9.74 -9.44
N ALA A 110 9.20 -9.82 -9.17
CA ALA A 110 8.29 -8.76 -9.59
C ALA A 110 8.63 -7.42 -8.89
N PRO A 111 8.87 -6.32 -9.63
CA PRO A 111 9.32 -5.06 -9.04
C PRO A 111 8.26 -4.48 -8.09
N THR A 112 8.72 -3.76 -7.07
CA THR A 112 7.86 -2.90 -6.24
C THR A 112 7.24 -1.83 -7.13
N LYS A 113 5.90 -1.71 -7.07
CA LYS A 113 5.18 -0.63 -7.73
C LYS A 113 4.68 0.31 -6.64
N LEU A 114 5.13 1.55 -6.65
CA LEU A 114 4.66 2.61 -5.75
C LEU A 114 3.84 3.60 -6.57
N PHE A 115 2.69 3.99 -6.04
CA PHE A 115 1.84 5.03 -6.59
C PHE A 115 1.31 5.88 -5.46
N THR A 116 1.37 7.19 -5.57
CA THR A 116 0.69 8.11 -4.67
C THR A 116 -0.79 8.19 -5.02
N LEU A 117 -1.65 8.61 -4.07
CA LEU A 117 -3.06 8.92 -4.38
C LEU A 117 -3.19 9.94 -5.53
N GLY A 118 -2.26 10.90 -5.60
CA GLY A 118 -2.18 11.88 -6.68
C GLY A 118 -1.90 11.26 -8.04
N GLU A 119 -1.01 10.26 -8.11
CA GLU A 119 -0.70 9.53 -9.34
C GLU A 119 -1.86 8.64 -9.79
N VAL A 120 -2.53 7.95 -8.87
CA VAL A 120 -3.74 7.16 -9.19
C VAL A 120 -4.85 8.06 -9.75
N LEU A 121 -5.12 9.20 -9.12
CA LEU A 121 -6.09 10.18 -9.60
C LEU A 121 -5.67 10.81 -10.94
N GLY A 122 -4.38 11.07 -11.13
CA GLY A 122 -3.83 11.58 -12.38
C GLY A 122 -3.99 10.60 -13.53
N ALA A 123 -3.69 9.32 -13.29
CA ALA A 123 -3.85 8.22 -14.24
C ALA A 123 -5.33 8.03 -14.59
N TRP A 124 -6.22 8.05 -13.61
CA TRP A 124 -7.67 7.93 -13.83
C TRP A 124 -8.15 9.05 -14.76
N ARG A 125 -7.88 10.32 -14.44
CA ARG A 125 -8.29 11.45 -15.29
C ARG A 125 -7.67 11.41 -16.69
N ALA A 126 -6.49 10.81 -16.85
CA ALA A 126 -5.88 10.62 -18.17
C ALA A 126 -6.57 9.50 -18.97
N ALA A 127 -6.93 8.40 -18.31
CA ALA A 127 -7.68 7.30 -18.90
C ALA A 127 -9.11 7.72 -19.30
N GLU A 128 -9.81 8.52 -18.48
CA GLU A 128 -11.13 9.07 -18.83
C GLU A 128 -11.09 9.90 -20.11
N ARG A 129 -10.12 10.84 -20.21
CA ARG A 129 -9.94 11.67 -21.41
C ARG A 129 -9.61 10.86 -22.65
N ARG A 130 -8.85 9.77 -22.50
CA ARG A 130 -8.56 8.85 -23.60
C ARG A 130 -9.81 8.09 -24.03
N LEU A 131 -10.65 7.65 -23.10
CA LEU A 131 -11.88 6.91 -23.39
C LEU A 131 -12.83 7.76 -24.23
N GLU A 132 -12.94 9.06 -23.94
CA GLU A 132 -13.74 10.01 -24.72
C GLU A 132 -13.27 10.16 -26.18
N SER A 133 -11.99 9.88 -26.44
CA SER A 133 -11.38 9.99 -27.78
C SER A 133 -11.43 8.69 -28.60
N ILE A 134 -11.87 7.58 -28.00
CA ILE A 134 -11.85 6.25 -28.63
C ILE A 134 -13.28 5.81 -28.96
N PRO A 135 -13.55 5.32 -30.18
CA PRO A 135 -14.84 4.72 -30.54
C PRO A 135 -15.19 3.53 -29.64
N PRO A 136 -16.46 3.37 -29.19
CA PRO A 136 -16.86 2.28 -28.29
C PRO A 136 -16.66 0.85 -28.82
N ASP A 137 -16.55 0.70 -30.14
CA ASP A 137 -16.33 -0.56 -30.85
C ASP A 137 -14.85 -0.91 -31.06
N ALA A 138 -13.94 -0.01 -30.67
CA ALA A 138 -12.51 -0.24 -30.75
C ALA A 138 -12.06 -1.24 -29.66
N PRO A 139 -11.18 -2.21 -29.96
CA PRO A 139 -10.62 -3.12 -28.95
C PRO A 139 -9.85 -2.37 -27.84
N GLU A 140 -9.29 -1.21 -28.16
CA GLU A 140 -8.65 -0.30 -27.19
C GLU A 140 -9.65 0.26 -26.17
N TRP A 141 -10.94 0.39 -26.52
CA TRP A 141 -11.98 0.87 -25.61
C TRP A 141 -12.22 -0.12 -24.47
N ALA A 142 -12.31 -1.42 -24.77
CA ALA A 142 -12.48 -2.48 -23.77
C ALA A 142 -11.26 -2.59 -22.83
N ALA A 143 -10.05 -2.43 -23.37
CA ALA A 143 -8.82 -2.40 -22.58
C ALA A 143 -8.81 -1.20 -21.61
N LEU A 144 -9.19 -0.02 -22.10
CA LEU A 144 -9.19 1.20 -21.30
C LEU A 144 -10.30 1.24 -20.25
N GLN A 145 -11.46 0.63 -20.53
CA GLN A 145 -12.49 0.39 -19.50
C GLN A 145 -11.99 -0.51 -18.38
N SER A 146 -11.24 -1.57 -18.72
CA SER A 146 -10.64 -2.46 -17.72
C SER A 146 -9.61 -1.72 -16.85
N GLU A 147 -8.80 -0.85 -17.47
CA GLU A 147 -7.86 0.02 -16.75
C GLU A 147 -8.57 0.99 -15.80
N LEU A 148 -9.66 1.63 -16.25
CA LEU A 148 -10.47 2.52 -15.42
C LEU A 148 -11.10 1.80 -14.23
N HIS A 149 -11.58 0.57 -14.42
CA HIS A 149 -12.07 -0.25 -13.32
C HIS A 149 -10.97 -0.53 -12.29
N GLN A 150 -9.77 -0.90 -12.74
CA GLN A 150 -8.62 -1.14 -11.86
C GLN A 150 -8.20 0.12 -11.08
N LEU A 151 -8.16 1.29 -11.74
CA LEU A 151 -7.83 2.56 -11.10
C LEU A 151 -8.88 2.98 -10.07
N ARG A 152 -10.16 2.72 -10.37
CA ARG A 152 -11.26 2.95 -9.44
C ARG A 152 -11.20 2.04 -8.22
N ASP A 153 -10.93 0.75 -8.43
CA ASP A 153 -10.75 -0.20 -7.32
C ASP A 153 -9.59 0.22 -6.42
N GLN A 154 -8.45 0.62 -7.02
CA GLN A 154 -7.30 1.14 -6.28
C GLN A 154 -7.62 2.41 -5.48
N TYR A 155 -8.36 3.35 -6.10
CA TYR A 155 -8.80 4.57 -5.41
C TYR A 155 -9.78 4.28 -4.27
N GLN A 156 -10.75 3.39 -4.48
CA GLN A 156 -11.72 3.03 -3.47
C GLN A 156 -11.06 2.35 -2.27
N GLN A 157 -10.08 1.48 -2.51
CA GLN A 157 -9.28 0.87 -1.45
C GLN A 157 -8.45 1.92 -0.68
N LEU A 158 -7.82 2.87 -1.38
CA LEU A 158 -7.14 4.00 -0.76
C LEU A 158 -8.07 4.82 0.14
N PHE A 159 -9.29 5.05 -0.32
CA PHE A 159 -10.31 5.82 0.39
C PHE A 159 -10.91 5.06 1.58
N GLU A 160 -11.18 3.77 1.44
CA GLU A 160 -11.67 2.90 2.52
C GLU A 160 -10.62 2.69 3.61
N ALA A 161 -9.35 2.50 3.24
CA ALA A 161 -8.23 2.47 4.18
C ALA A 161 -8.15 3.75 5.03
N ARG A 162 -8.39 4.92 4.42
CA ARG A 162 -8.47 6.21 5.11
C ARG A 162 -9.68 6.31 6.03
N ARG A 163 -10.78 5.60 5.74
CA ARG A 163 -12.04 5.61 6.50
C ARG A 163 -12.09 4.54 7.60
N GLY A 164 -11.30 3.48 7.50
CA GLY A 164 -11.11 2.43 8.51
C GLY A 164 -10.20 2.86 9.68
N GLY A 165 -9.45 3.96 9.53
CA GLY A 165 -8.94 4.72 10.67
C GLY A 165 -10.10 5.37 11.45
N PRO A 166 -10.02 5.51 12.78
CA PRO A 166 -11.16 5.91 13.61
C PRO A 166 -11.81 7.18 13.07
N HIS A 167 -13.03 7.02 12.57
CA HIS A 167 -13.92 8.08 12.12
C HIS A 167 -14.22 8.98 13.33
N ARG A 168 -13.91 10.29 13.25
CA ARG A 168 -14.52 11.27 14.17
C ARG A 168 -15.78 11.87 13.52
N PRO A 169 -16.83 12.09 14.33
CA PRO A 169 -18.11 12.67 13.92
C PRO A 169 -18.01 14.17 13.60
#